data_AF-U1RZB0-F1
#
_entry.id   AF-U1RZB0-F1
#
_cell.length_a   1.000
_cell.length_b   1.000
_cell.length_c   1.000
_cell.angle_alpha   90.00
_cell.angle_beta   90.00
_cell.angle_gamma   90.00
#
_symmetry.space_group_name_H-M   'P 1'
#
loop_
_entity.id
_entity.type
_entity.pdbx_description
1 polymer ?
#
loop_
_entity_poly.entity_id
_entity_poly.type
_entity_poly.pdbx_seq_one_letter_code
_entity_poly.pdbx_strand_id
1 'polypeptide(L)'
;MKEDLYNVATTSKKKGIGARLRDSDGIEAELRLENRFHKLTFNAGQDNNSASSDLTLRVEIYKDGKSDQFVDILFNEIKPIEVDVTNVNALKIDLAPFNQNGNKYNGHASLTGVMFDMRLE
;
A
#
# COMPACT_ATOMS: atom_id res chain seq x y z
N MET A 1 -2.27 11.43 -0.30
CA MET A 1 -3.07 10.38 -0.99
C MET A 1 -4.17 11.04 -1.82
N LYS A 2 -4.61 10.39 -2.90
CA LYS A 2 -5.70 10.87 -3.76
C LYS A 2 -6.56 9.68 -4.20
N GLU A 3 -7.88 9.85 -4.23
CA GLU A 3 -8.80 8.92 -4.88
C GLU A 3 -8.88 9.25 -6.38
N ASP A 4 -8.65 8.26 -7.25
CA ASP A 4 -8.67 8.43 -8.70
C ASP A 4 -8.84 7.07 -9.42
N LEU A 5 -8.77 7.10 -10.76
CA LEU A 5 -8.66 5.94 -11.62
C LEU A 5 -7.19 5.67 -11.96
N TYR A 6 -6.71 4.50 -11.55
CA TYR A 6 -5.32 4.07 -11.72
C TYR A 6 -5.20 2.90 -12.70
N ASN A 7 -4.07 2.81 -13.38
CA ASN A 7 -3.72 1.65 -14.19
C ASN A 7 -2.65 0.87 -13.43
N VAL A 8 -2.95 -0.35 -13.00
CA VAL A 8 -2.05 -1.15 -12.16
C VAL A 8 -1.83 -2.49 -12.83
N ALA A 9 -0.58 -2.77 -13.19
CA ALA A 9 -0.20 -3.96 -13.95
C ALA A 9 -1.08 -4.13 -15.21
N THR A 10 -1.76 -5.27 -15.34
CA THR A 10 -2.66 -5.57 -16.47
C THR A 10 -4.05 -4.93 -16.34
N THR A 11 -4.32 -4.23 -15.24
CA THR A 11 -5.64 -3.69 -14.93
C THR A 11 -5.72 -2.20 -15.23
N SER A 12 -6.79 -1.76 -15.89
CA SER A 12 -6.97 -0.36 -16.29
C SER A 12 -8.14 0.32 -15.59
N LYS A 13 -8.03 1.63 -15.37
CA LYS A 13 -9.06 2.51 -14.79
C LYS A 13 -9.67 1.96 -13.50
N LYS A 14 -8.84 1.40 -12.62
CA LYS A 14 -9.28 0.92 -11.31
C LYS A 14 -9.44 2.09 -10.36
N LYS A 15 -10.64 2.20 -9.80
CA LYS A 15 -10.91 3.13 -8.73
C LYS A 15 -10.12 2.70 -7.50
N GLY A 16 -9.32 3.61 -6.94
CA GLY A 16 -8.48 3.32 -5.79
C GLY A 16 -7.94 4.58 -5.14
N ILE A 17 -7.12 4.38 -4.12
CA ILE A 17 -6.41 5.44 -3.41
C ILE A 17 -4.93 5.31 -3.76
N GLY A 18 -4.39 6.31 -4.44
CA GLY A 18 -2.99 6.36 -4.84
C GLY A 18 -2.18 7.38 -4.07
N ALA A 19 -0.89 7.11 -3.94
CA ALA A 19 0.09 8.04 -3.41
C ALA A 19 1.38 7.98 -4.20
N ARG A 20 1.85 9.16 -4.63
CA ARG A 20 3.19 9.30 -5.20
C ARG A 20 4.20 9.29 -4.05
N LEU A 21 5.09 8.33 -4.06
CA LEU A 21 6.14 8.12 -3.07
C LEU A 21 7.48 8.55 -3.65
N ARG A 22 8.21 9.38 -2.93
CA ARG A 22 9.49 9.97 -3.32
C ARG A 22 10.46 9.88 -2.15
N ASP A 23 11.74 9.79 -2.47
CA ASP A 23 12.81 9.72 -1.46
C ASP A 23 12.53 8.59 -0.45
N SER A 24 12.68 8.89 0.84
CA SER A 24 12.39 7.98 1.96
C SER A 24 11.04 8.24 2.61
N ASP A 25 10.21 9.10 2.01
CA ASP A 25 8.93 9.45 2.59
C ASP A 25 7.92 8.34 2.25
N GLY A 26 7.51 7.63 3.30
CA GLY A 26 6.33 6.77 3.25
C GLY A 26 5.07 7.62 3.37
N ILE A 27 3.92 7.01 3.14
CA ILE A 27 2.65 7.62 3.47
C ILE A 27 1.77 6.66 4.24
N GLU A 28 1.12 7.21 5.26
CA GLU A 28 0.32 6.43 6.18
C GLU A 28 -1.18 6.70 5.94
N ALA A 29 -1.96 5.62 5.90
CA ALA A 29 -3.41 5.66 6.04
C ALA A 29 -3.77 4.99 7.37
N GLU A 30 -4.60 5.65 8.17
CA GLU A 30 -5.08 5.10 9.45
C GLU A 30 -6.60 4.91 9.40
N LEU A 31 -7.05 3.71 9.80
CA LEU A 31 -8.45 3.34 9.93
C LEU A 31 -8.79 3.15 11.41
N ARG A 32 -9.82 3.86 11.88
CA ARG A 32 -10.37 3.70 13.23
C ARG A 32 -11.50 2.67 13.18
N LEU A 33 -11.16 1.45 13.60
CA LEU A 33 -12.02 0.27 13.47
C LEU A 33 -12.94 0.08 14.69
N GLU A 34 -12.58 0.65 15.85
CA GLU A 34 -13.35 0.58 17.10
C GLU A 34 -13.69 -0.86 17.55
N ASN A 35 -12.87 -1.86 17.17
CA ASN A 35 -13.10 -3.28 17.47
C ASN A 35 -14.40 -3.85 16.86
N ARG A 36 -14.91 -3.25 15.78
CA ARG A 36 -16.21 -3.64 15.16
C ARG A 36 -16.09 -4.60 13.98
N PHE A 37 -14.88 -4.90 13.56
CA PHE A 37 -14.59 -5.65 12.34
C PHE A 37 -13.68 -6.83 12.66
N HIS A 38 -13.68 -7.83 11.80
CA HIS A 38 -12.82 -9.00 11.91
C HIS A 38 -11.87 -9.13 10.72
N LYS A 39 -12.17 -8.52 9.55
CA LYS A 39 -11.31 -8.66 8.36
C LYS A 39 -11.24 -7.37 7.56
N LEU A 40 -10.02 -6.98 7.18
CA LEU A 40 -9.78 -6.03 6.10
C LEU A 40 -9.12 -6.76 4.93
N THR A 41 -9.63 -6.52 3.72
CA THR A 41 -9.00 -6.97 2.47
C THR A 41 -8.83 -5.79 1.51
N PHE A 42 -7.75 -5.80 0.74
CA PHE A 42 -7.55 -4.89 -0.38
C PHE A 42 -6.50 -5.46 -1.33
N ASN A 43 -6.43 -4.94 -2.55
CA ASN A 43 -5.31 -5.18 -3.46
C ASN A 43 -4.37 -3.98 -3.44
N ALA A 44 -3.08 -4.24 -3.62
CA ALA A 44 -2.07 -3.20 -3.78
C ALA A 44 -1.17 -3.47 -5.00
N GLY A 45 -0.67 -2.39 -5.58
CA GLY A 45 0.27 -2.43 -6.69
C GLY A 45 0.79 -1.04 -7.04
N GLN A 46 1.60 -0.96 -8.09
CA GLN A 46 2.17 0.29 -8.57
C GLN A 46 1.40 0.78 -9.80
N ASP A 47 1.10 2.08 -9.87
CA ASP A 47 0.52 2.66 -11.10
C ASP A 47 1.51 2.55 -12.25
N ASN A 48 1.04 2.23 -13.45
CA ASN A 48 1.84 2.05 -14.65
C ASN A 48 2.53 3.34 -15.11
N ASN A 49 2.09 4.52 -14.64
CA ASN A 49 2.76 5.81 -14.86
C ASN A 49 3.79 6.14 -13.77
N SER A 50 4.13 5.18 -12.90
CA SER A 50 5.24 5.32 -11.95
C SER A 50 6.53 5.67 -12.68
N ALA A 51 7.30 6.61 -12.14
CA ALA A 51 8.51 7.08 -12.81
C ALA A 51 9.67 6.07 -12.73
N SER A 52 9.57 5.08 -11.84
CA SER A 52 10.57 4.04 -11.66
C SER A 52 9.90 2.67 -11.58
N SER A 53 10.35 1.75 -12.43
CA SER A 53 9.99 0.32 -12.39
C SER A 53 10.90 -0.50 -11.48
N ASP A 54 12.07 0.04 -11.12
CA ASP A 54 13.11 -0.71 -10.38
C ASP A 54 12.92 -0.65 -8.87
N LEU A 55 11.94 0.13 -8.41
CA LEU A 55 11.59 0.25 -7.00
C LEU A 55 10.52 -0.77 -6.63
N THR A 56 10.61 -1.24 -5.39
CA THR A 56 9.61 -2.09 -4.75
C THR A 56 8.67 -1.19 -3.94
N LEU A 57 7.37 -1.38 -4.09
CA LEU A 57 6.39 -0.83 -3.15
C LEU A 57 6.30 -1.79 -1.97
N ARG A 58 6.63 -1.33 -0.77
CA ARG A 58 6.32 -2.06 0.46
C ARG A 58 5.05 -1.52 1.07
N VAL A 59 4.15 -2.44 1.42
CA VAL A 59 2.97 -2.17 2.24
C VAL A 59 3.22 -2.76 3.62
N GLU A 60 3.28 -1.92 4.66
CA GLU A 60 3.44 -2.35 6.05
C GLU A 60 2.14 -2.13 6.83
N ILE A 61 1.78 -3.10 7.67
CA ILE A 61 0.56 -3.09 8.47
C ILE A 61 0.91 -3.01 9.94
N TYR A 62 0.25 -2.09 10.64
CA TYR A 62 0.35 -1.95 12.09
C TYR A 62 -1.02 -2.03 12.75
N LYS A 63 -1.17 -2.91 13.74
CA LYS A 63 -2.38 -3.08 14.57
C LYS A 63 -2.14 -2.44 15.93
N ASP A 64 -2.93 -1.43 16.27
CA ASP A 64 -2.80 -0.68 17.53
C ASP A 64 -1.35 -0.22 17.80
N GLY A 65 -0.69 0.26 16.74
CA GLY A 65 0.68 0.76 16.78
C GLY A 65 1.78 -0.30 16.72
N LYS A 66 1.45 -1.60 16.70
CA LYS A 66 2.42 -2.70 16.61
C LYS A 66 2.51 -3.23 15.19
N SER A 67 3.74 -3.44 14.70
CA SER A 67 3.98 -4.09 13.41
C SER A 67 3.34 -5.47 13.38
N ASP A 68 2.63 -5.78 12.30
CA ASP A 68 1.94 -7.06 12.10
C ASP A 68 2.55 -7.83 10.92
N GLN A 69 2.51 -7.24 9.72
CA GLN A 69 3.04 -7.84 8.50
C GLN A 69 3.49 -6.78 7.50
N PHE A 70 4.27 -7.19 6.51
CA PHE A 70 4.56 -6.40 5.32
C PHE A 70 4.51 -7.24 4.05
N VAL A 71 4.22 -6.58 2.93
CA VAL A 71 4.22 -7.20 1.59
C VAL A 71 5.01 -6.31 0.62
N ASP A 72 5.97 -6.92 -0.06
CA ASP A 72 6.72 -6.29 -1.15
C ASP A 72 6.05 -6.55 -2.50
N ILE A 73 5.91 -5.49 -3.29
CA ILE A 73 5.21 -5.50 -4.58
C ILE A 73 6.09 -4.87 -5.64
N LEU A 74 6.55 -5.70 -6.57
CA LEU A 74 7.35 -5.27 -7.71
C LEU A 74 6.48 -4.51 -8.72
N PHE A 75 7.14 -3.81 -9.64
CA PHE A 75 6.46 -3.18 -10.77
C PHE A 75 5.75 -4.26 -11.62
N ASN A 76 4.60 -3.91 -12.19
CA ASN A 76 3.71 -4.84 -12.92
C ASN A 76 3.15 -6.01 -12.11
N GLU A 77 3.21 -5.96 -10.77
CA GLU A 77 2.52 -6.93 -9.91
C GLU A 77 1.34 -6.30 -9.16
N ILE A 78 0.35 -7.15 -8.87
CA ILE A 78 -0.73 -6.89 -7.92
C ILE A 78 -0.63 -7.96 -6.83
N LYS A 79 -0.67 -7.55 -5.56
CA LYS A 79 -0.79 -8.48 -4.44
C LYS A 79 -2.09 -8.24 -3.68
N PRO A 80 -2.86 -9.30 -3.37
CA PRO A 80 -3.92 -9.22 -2.39
C PRO A 80 -3.30 -9.11 -0.99
N ILE A 81 -3.92 -8.31 -0.13
CA ILE A 81 -3.56 -8.15 1.26
C ILE A 81 -4.80 -8.45 2.09
N GLU A 82 -4.66 -9.40 3.01
CA GLU A 82 -5.68 -9.75 3.98
C GLU A 82 -5.12 -9.53 5.38
N VAL A 83 -5.93 -8.88 6.22
CA VAL A 83 -5.57 -8.56 7.60
C VAL A 83 -6.72 -8.99 8.51
N ASP A 84 -6.42 -9.88 9.46
CA ASP A 84 -7.32 -10.12 10.59
C ASP A 84 -7.28 -8.89 11.51
N VAL A 85 -8.42 -8.23 11.64
CA VAL A 85 -8.60 -7.01 12.45
C VAL A 85 -9.52 -7.25 13.65
N THR A 86 -9.71 -8.51 14.03
CA THR A 86 -10.48 -8.88 15.23
C THR A 86 -9.87 -8.23 16.47
N ASN A 87 -10.69 -7.50 17.23
CA ASN A 87 -10.26 -6.74 18.41
C ASN A 87 -9.16 -5.69 18.14
N VAL A 88 -9.10 -5.15 16.91
CA VAL A 88 -8.22 -4.03 16.57
C VAL A 88 -9.01 -2.73 16.65
N ASN A 89 -8.47 -1.74 17.36
CA ASN A 89 -9.09 -0.42 17.47
C ASN A 89 -8.61 0.53 16.35
N ALA A 90 -7.32 0.52 16.06
CA ALA A 90 -6.70 1.32 15.00
C ALA A 90 -5.79 0.47 14.12
N LEU A 91 -5.98 0.56 12.81
CA LEU A 91 -5.12 -0.08 11.82
C LEU A 91 -4.39 1.00 11.01
N LYS A 92 -3.07 0.89 10.93
CA LYS A 92 -2.25 1.75 10.05
C LYS A 92 -1.71 0.93 8.89
N ILE A 93 -1.80 1.50 7.69
CA ILE A 93 -1.22 0.99 6.46
C ILE A 93 -0.18 2.01 6.01
N ASP A 94 1.10 1.64 6.03
CA ASP A 94 2.19 2.46 5.51
C ASP A 94 2.59 1.97 4.12
N LEU A 95 2.77 2.92 3.20
CA LEU A 95 3.25 2.67 1.84
C LEU A 95 4.59 3.37 1.67
N ALA A 96 5.64 2.63 1.36
CA ALA A 96 6.97 3.19 1.20
C ALA A 96 7.73 2.57 -0.01
N PRO A 97 8.59 3.35 -0.67
CA PRO A 97 9.44 2.84 -1.73
C PRO A 97 10.69 2.17 -1.13
N PHE A 98 11.06 1.02 -1.67
CA PHE A 98 12.24 0.25 -1.30
C PHE A 98 13.09 -0.03 -2.55
N ASN A 99 14.40 -0.12 -2.37
CA ASN A 99 15.30 -0.57 -3.45
C ASN A 99 15.36 -2.10 -3.53
N GLN A 100 15.99 -2.61 -4.58
CA GLN A 100 16.15 -4.05 -4.83
C GLN A 100 16.90 -4.80 -3.72
N ASN A 101 17.64 -4.09 -2.87
CA ASN A 101 18.35 -4.66 -1.73
C ASN A 101 17.48 -4.70 -0.45
N GLY A 102 16.20 -4.34 -0.54
CA GLY A 102 15.27 -4.33 0.59
C GLY A 102 15.48 -3.19 1.58
N ASN A 103 16.20 -2.13 1.19
CA ASN A 103 16.34 -0.93 2.00
C ASN A 103 15.33 0.12 1.58
N LYS A 104 14.85 0.91 2.54
CA LYS A 104 14.02 2.09 2.25
C LYS A 104 14.75 2.96 1.24
N TYR A 105 14.08 3.30 0.15
CA TYR A 105 14.68 4.09 -0.90
C TYR A 105 14.98 5.50 -0.37
N ASN A 106 16.11 6.07 -0.78
CA ASN A 106 16.49 7.44 -0.42
C ASN A 106 17.21 8.06 -1.62
N GLY A 107 16.43 8.49 -2.60
CA GLY A 107 16.90 9.09 -3.84
C GLY A 107 15.76 9.68 -4.65
N HIS A 108 16.08 10.23 -5.82
CA HIS A 108 15.14 11.06 -6.58
C HIS A 108 14.08 10.29 -7.39
N ALA A 109 14.21 8.97 -7.51
CA ALA A 109 13.20 8.17 -8.20
C ALA A 109 11.88 8.12 -7.41
N SER A 110 10.78 7.84 -8.10
CA SER A 110 9.46 7.82 -7.49
C SER A 110 8.58 6.75 -8.09
N LEU A 111 7.74 6.14 -7.27
CA LEU A 111 6.64 5.28 -7.70
C LEU A 111 5.31 5.82 -7.19
N THR A 112 4.21 5.35 -7.77
CA THR A 112 2.87 5.62 -7.23
C THR A 112 2.29 4.32 -6.72
N GLY A 113 2.18 4.17 -5.39
CA GLY A 113 1.53 3.02 -4.78
C GLY A 113 0.02 3.22 -4.77
N VAL A 114 -0.74 2.17 -5.09
CA VAL A 114 -2.19 2.22 -5.22
C VAL A 114 -2.81 1.09 -4.42
N MET A 115 -3.78 1.43 -3.56
CA MET A 115 -4.66 0.48 -2.87
C MET A 115 -6.05 0.53 -3.51
N PHE A 116 -6.65 -0.61 -3.81
CA PHE A 116 -7.96 -0.69 -4.47
C PHE A 116 -8.74 -1.94 -4.06
N ASP A 117 -10.03 -1.97 -4.39
CA ASP A 117 -10.98 -3.03 -4.01
C ASP A 117 -11.02 -3.29 -2.49
N MET A 118 -10.88 -2.25 -1.68
CA MET A 118 -10.87 -2.35 -0.22
C MET A 118 -12.25 -2.78 0.31
N ARG A 119 -12.25 -3.79 1.20
CA ARG A 119 -13.45 -4.28 1.89
C ARG A 119 -13.13 -4.53 3.36
N LEU A 120 -14.03 -4.08 4.21
CA LEU A 120 -13.96 -4.23 5.64
C LEU A 120 -15.21 -4.98 6.09
N GLU A 121 -15.00 -6.07 6.84
CA GLU A 121 -16.02 -7.02 7.30
C GLU A 121 -15.97 -7.15 8.82
#